data_AF-A0A523XL69-F1
#
_entry.id   AF-A0A523XL69-F1
#
_cell.length_a   1.000
_cell.length_b   1.000
_cell.length_c   1.000
_cell.angle_alpha   90.00
_cell.angle_beta   90.00
_cell.angle_gamma   90.00
#
_symmetry.space_group_name_H-M   'P 1'
#
loop_
_entity.id
_entity.type
_entity.pdbx_description
1 polymer ?
#
loop_
_entity_poly.entity_id
_entity_poly.type
_entity_poly.pdbx_seq_one_letter_code
_entity_poly.pdbx_strand_id
1 'polypeptide(L)'
;MQRNLRISDTGTDLAELDILKPHIVDILEEYNLVTIEDLYFSTSEREWTVSELPWKIIKSFKQVLNLPLKYISDMLDKELIEVLKKIEITTLLGFMLISPENLMEKTGIPDERFENIKRGLALSDILGTFTLSSYYIPSLTFEQTEILRENKISTIADFILTSNQKLSKLLEIPSKDLNTIKNSLTAQTIQASYEDRGIFAAETKLFDKLEQRQLSRDSIIQFERFQTIQEIYYVVEEEFYPSNPDLWSKVSAVKKVLDLPLRIFTEISEYSLEVWEQNNIKYVYQLLFLPDEEIKDPVLYRSISTYSSKMLEMRAFHYFAKLPSSVYNSSFFRNIVQDFEEKTLSDVVTDKKVISLLLSKDKHSLTDNYNLTLIRALLELPIRITPFFNRIKKIRREEYKNTKIGDVFDIDLVEHSALAPFYNKLQEVDSLNNMVADLAVPISSMGLPRELALKLSKSSINTLIDFFSTPVKTIAEITGIPQRYIREIQDNLDYSLIQSFKKAQT
;
A
#
# COMPACT_ATOMS: atom_id res chain seq x y z
N MET A 1 6.74 13.44 -45.92
CA MET A 1 6.60 14.23 -44.68
C MET A 1 5.71 15.42 -44.97
N GLN A 2 4.43 15.34 -44.64
CA GLN A 2 3.57 16.52 -44.57
C GLN A 2 4.03 17.32 -43.35
N ARG A 3 4.34 18.62 -43.55
CA ARG A 3 4.60 19.53 -42.43
C ARG A 3 3.32 19.61 -41.60
N ASN A 4 3.37 19.13 -40.37
CA ASN A 4 2.37 19.49 -39.37
C ASN A 4 2.42 21.02 -39.23
N LEU A 5 1.29 21.66 -39.50
CA LEU A 5 1.11 23.09 -39.32
C LEU A 5 1.20 23.39 -37.82
N ARG A 6 2.23 24.14 -37.40
CA ARG A 6 2.34 24.70 -36.05
C ARG A 6 1.06 25.51 -35.79
N ILE A 7 0.27 25.14 -34.77
CA ILE A 7 -1.08 25.70 -34.61
C ILE A 7 -1.03 27.15 -34.10
N SER A 8 0.02 27.60 -33.43
CA SER A 8 0.37 29.04 -33.28
C SER A 8 1.75 29.24 -32.64
N ASP A 9 2.31 30.45 -32.76
CA ASP A 9 3.44 30.93 -31.93
C ASP A 9 2.97 31.41 -30.53
N THR A 10 1.75 31.04 -30.09
CA THR A 10 1.06 31.63 -28.93
C THR A 10 0.41 30.60 -28.00
N GLY A 11 0.91 29.36 -27.98
CA GLY A 11 0.41 28.29 -27.11
C GLY A 11 1.11 28.24 -25.75
N THR A 12 0.57 27.45 -24.83
CA THR A 12 1.23 27.21 -23.53
C THR A 12 2.38 26.22 -23.75
N ASP A 13 3.62 26.67 -23.54
CA ASP A 13 4.83 25.86 -23.77
C ASP A 13 4.87 24.66 -22.82
N LEU A 14 5.12 23.45 -23.36
CA LEU A 14 5.25 22.24 -22.57
C LEU A 14 6.46 22.28 -21.64
N ALA A 15 7.53 23.00 -22.02
CA ALA A 15 8.74 23.16 -21.23
C ALA A 15 8.47 23.92 -19.91
N GLU A 16 7.47 24.80 -19.90
CA GLU A 16 7.11 25.62 -18.72
C GLU A 16 6.24 24.87 -17.71
N LEU A 17 5.73 23.68 -18.06
CA LEU A 17 4.73 22.99 -17.23
C LEU A 17 5.32 22.10 -16.13
N ASP A 18 6.61 21.79 -16.18
CA ASP A 18 7.30 20.88 -15.25
C ASP A 18 6.61 19.49 -15.12
N ILE A 19 5.93 19.03 -16.17
CA ILE A 19 5.21 17.74 -16.19
C ILE A 19 6.11 16.63 -16.71
N LEU A 20 6.82 16.90 -17.81
CA LEU A 20 7.65 15.94 -18.52
C LEU A 20 9.11 16.27 -18.27
N LYS A 21 9.95 15.24 -18.12
CA LYS A 21 11.39 15.47 -17.96
C LYS A 21 11.94 16.25 -19.15
N PRO A 22 12.98 17.10 -18.98
CA PRO A 22 13.51 17.93 -20.06
C PRO A 22 13.83 17.16 -21.34
N HIS A 23 14.48 15.99 -21.25
CA HIS A 23 14.79 15.17 -22.43
C HIS A 23 13.54 14.67 -23.19
N ILE A 24 12.39 14.53 -22.52
CA ILE A 24 11.12 14.15 -23.17
C ILE A 24 10.51 15.35 -23.88
N VAL A 25 10.67 16.56 -23.30
CA VAL A 25 10.31 17.82 -23.96
C VAL A 25 11.14 17.98 -25.23
N ASP A 26 12.46 17.79 -25.16
CA ASP A 26 13.35 17.83 -26.33
C ASP A 26 12.88 16.87 -27.44
N ILE A 27 12.51 15.63 -27.07
CA ILE A 27 11.95 14.65 -28.03
C ILE A 27 10.65 15.17 -28.63
N LEU A 28 9.74 15.72 -27.84
CA LEU A 28 8.47 16.25 -28.36
C LEU A 28 8.69 17.43 -29.32
N GLU A 29 9.68 18.29 -29.05
CA GLU A 29 10.07 19.38 -29.95
C GLU A 29 10.56 18.87 -31.31
N GLU A 30 11.31 17.75 -31.36
CA GLU A 30 11.72 17.12 -32.63
C GLU A 30 10.52 16.70 -33.50
N TYR A 31 9.40 16.37 -32.86
CA TYR A 31 8.13 16.04 -33.52
C TYR A 31 7.24 17.27 -33.78
N ASN A 32 7.72 18.48 -33.50
CA ASN A 32 6.98 19.75 -33.54
C ASN A 32 5.78 19.79 -32.58
N LEU A 33 5.90 19.14 -31.43
CA LEU A 33 4.93 19.18 -30.34
C LEU A 33 5.49 20.05 -29.22
N VAL A 34 5.35 21.37 -29.35
CA VAL A 34 5.98 22.34 -28.41
C VAL A 34 4.99 22.82 -27.36
N THR A 35 3.71 22.89 -27.71
CA THR A 35 2.67 23.48 -26.86
C THR A 35 1.61 22.47 -26.42
N ILE A 36 0.83 22.82 -25.39
CA ILE A 36 -0.37 22.07 -24.99
C ILE A 36 -1.29 21.86 -26.19
N GLU A 37 -1.46 22.89 -27.02
CA GLU A 37 -2.27 22.91 -28.22
C GLU A 37 -1.82 21.86 -29.23
N ASP A 38 -0.52 21.83 -29.55
CA ASP A 38 0.05 20.85 -30.48
C ASP A 38 -0.20 19.44 -29.96
N LEU A 39 0.08 19.21 -28.68
CA LEU A 39 -0.10 17.90 -28.06
C LEU A 39 -1.58 17.51 -27.98
N TYR A 40 -2.50 18.44 -27.72
CA TYR A 40 -3.93 18.14 -27.59
C TYR A 40 -4.60 17.93 -28.95
N PHE A 41 -4.36 18.79 -29.93
CA PHE A 41 -5.10 18.80 -31.20
C PHE A 41 -4.41 18.02 -32.33
N SER A 42 -3.09 17.90 -32.33
CA SER A 42 -2.33 17.29 -33.43
C SER A 42 -1.97 15.82 -33.19
N THR A 43 -2.44 15.22 -32.09
CA THR A 43 -2.06 13.85 -31.71
C THR A 43 -3.29 12.96 -31.47
N SER A 44 -3.20 11.71 -31.88
CA SER A 44 -4.23 10.69 -31.67
C SER A 44 -3.58 9.33 -31.39
N GLU A 45 -4.31 8.43 -30.72
CA GLU A 45 -3.80 7.08 -30.39
C GLU A 45 -3.35 6.31 -31.63
N ARG A 46 -4.04 6.51 -32.75
CA ARG A 46 -3.78 5.81 -34.01
C ARG A 46 -2.58 6.37 -34.76
N GLU A 47 -2.25 7.64 -34.53
CA GLU A 47 -1.19 8.38 -35.23
C GLU A 47 0.01 8.65 -34.33
N TRP A 48 -0.02 8.15 -33.09
CA TRP A 48 1.05 8.34 -32.13
C TRP A 48 2.29 7.55 -32.55
N THR A 49 3.41 8.26 -32.75
CA THR A 49 4.65 7.70 -33.30
C THR A 49 5.88 7.96 -32.43
N VAL A 50 5.74 8.69 -31.32
CA VAL A 50 6.84 8.94 -30.38
C VAL A 50 7.00 7.71 -29.49
N SER A 51 8.01 6.89 -29.75
CA SER A 51 8.22 5.60 -29.07
C SER A 51 8.63 5.75 -27.60
N GLU A 52 9.28 6.85 -27.28
CA GLU A 52 9.88 7.16 -25.98
C GLU A 52 8.85 7.67 -24.98
N LEU A 53 7.67 8.10 -25.47
CA LEU A 53 6.58 8.62 -24.65
C LEU A 53 5.31 7.82 -24.91
N PRO A 54 4.88 6.94 -24.00
CA PRO A 54 3.68 6.13 -24.20
C PRO A 54 2.42 6.97 -24.37
N TRP A 55 1.56 6.58 -25.31
CA TRP A 55 0.27 7.25 -25.55
C TRP A 55 -0.60 7.34 -24.29
N LYS A 56 -0.52 6.34 -23.38
CA LYS A 56 -1.26 6.34 -22.11
C LYS A 56 -0.99 7.61 -21.29
N ILE A 57 0.25 8.10 -21.28
CA ILE A 57 0.63 9.33 -20.56
C ILE A 57 -0.02 10.55 -21.21
N ILE A 58 0.05 10.65 -22.55
CA ILE A 58 -0.61 11.72 -23.32
C ILE A 58 -2.12 11.71 -23.10
N LYS A 59 -2.73 10.52 -23.14
CA LYS A 59 -4.15 10.35 -22.88
C LYS A 59 -4.53 10.84 -21.48
N SER A 60 -3.77 10.48 -20.45
CA SER A 60 -3.99 10.96 -19.08
C SER A 60 -3.85 12.48 -18.98
N PHE A 61 -2.86 13.07 -19.65
CA PHE A 61 -2.70 14.52 -19.74
C PHE A 61 -3.92 15.19 -20.38
N LYS A 62 -4.38 14.69 -21.54
CA LYS A 62 -5.59 15.20 -22.21
C LYS A 62 -6.84 15.04 -21.34
N GLN A 63 -6.97 13.95 -20.59
CA GLN A 63 -8.09 13.74 -19.68
C GLN A 63 -8.09 14.79 -18.56
N VAL A 64 -6.93 15.05 -17.94
CA VAL A 64 -6.83 16.08 -16.91
C VAL A 64 -7.13 17.48 -17.45
N LEU A 65 -6.67 17.81 -18.65
CA LEU A 65 -7.06 19.07 -19.32
C LEU A 65 -8.58 19.16 -19.56
N ASN A 66 -9.26 18.03 -19.79
CA ASN A 66 -10.71 18.02 -19.94
C ASN A 66 -11.49 18.08 -18.62
N LEU A 67 -10.82 18.14 -17.47
CA LEU A 67 -11.50 18.23 -16.19
C LEU A 67 -12.29 19.55 -16.07
N PRO A 68 -13.52 19.49 -15.55
CA PRO A 68 -14.27 20.69 -15.21
C PRO A 68 -13.57 21.50 -14.12
N LEU A 69 -13.53 22.84 -14.28
CA LEU A 69 -12.83 23.75 -13.37
C LEU A 69 -13.30 23.63 -11.91
N LYS A 70 -14.54 23.21 -11.68
CA LYS A 70 -15.08 23.01 -10.33
C LYS A 70 -14.28 22.00 -9.49
N TYR A 71 -13.59 21.04 -10.11
CA TYR A 71 -12.80 20.03 -9.38
C TYR A 71 -11.41 20.53 -8.98
N ILE A 72 -10.94 21.62 -9.59
CA ILE A 72 -9.68 22.29 -9.23
C ILE A 72 -9.92 23.54 -8.38
N SER A 73 -11.08 23.65 -7.71
CA SER A 73 -11.45 24.83 -6.92
C SER A 73 -10.58 25.10 -5.68
N ASP A 74 -9.77 24.12 -5.29
CA ASP A 74 -8.81 24.26 -4.20
C ASP A 74 -7.45 24.78 -4.72
N MET A 75 -7.26 24.77 -6.05
CA MET A 75 -6.06 25.24 -6.76
C MET A 75 -6.32 26.52 -7.57
N LEU A 76 -7.59 26.85 -7.80
CA LEU A 76 -8.05 28.03 -8.52
C LEU A 76 -9.16 28.73 -7.72
N ASP A 77 -9.12 30.06 -7.64
CA ASP A 77 -10.10 30.86 -6.89
C ASP A 77 -11.55 30.54 -7.32
N LYS A 78 -12.42 30.27 -6.34
CA LYS A 78 -13.84 29.95 -6.57
C LYS A 78 -14.58 31.09 -7.25
N GLU A 79 -14.24 32.34 -6.93
CA GLU A 79 -14.85 33.50 -7.58
C GLU A 79 -14.48 33.55 -9.07
N LEU A 80 -13.21 33.24 -9.38
CA LEU A 80 -12.73 33.16 -10.75
C LEU A 80 -13.43 32.04 -11.53
N ILE A 81 -13.63 30.87 -10.93
CA ILE A 81 -14.35 29.76 -11.56
C ILE A 81 -15.78 30.18 -11.94
N GLU A 82 -16.50 30.87 -11.06
CA GLU A 82 -17.85 31.35 -11.37
C GLU A 82 -17.86 32.43 -12.46
N VAL A 83 -16.83 33.29 -12.53
CA VAL A 83 -16.65 34.25 -13.63
C VAL A 83 -16.40 33.51 -14.96
N LEU A 84 -15.48 32.54 -14.98
CA LEU A 84 -15.15 31.74 -16.16
C LEU A 84 -16.37 30.94 -16.66
N LYS A 85 -17.15 30.37 -15.74
CA LYS A 85 -18.37 29.63 -16.05
C LYS A 85 -19.44 30.52 -16.71
N LYS A 86 -19.57 31.79 -16.30
CA LYS A 86 -20.52 32.74 -16.93
C LYS A 86 -20.20 33.03 -18.39
N ILE A 87 -18.92 32.88 -18.79
CA ILE A 87 -18.46 33.05 -20.17
C ILE A 87 -18.23 31.70 -20.87
N GLU A 88 -18.88 30.64 -20.36
CA GLU A 88 -18.89 29.27 -20.88
C GLU A 88 -17.54 28.55 -20.87
N ILE A 89 -16.57 29.05 -20.10
CA ILE A 89 -15.30 28.37 -19.86
C ILE A 89 -15.46 27.46 -18.65
N THR A 90 -15.59 26.17 -18.92
CA THR A 90 -15.95 25.18 -17.89
C THR A 90 -14.88 24.13 -17.64
N THR A 91 -13.86 24.02 -18.50
CA THR A 91 -12.77 23.03 -18.38
C THR A 91 -11.41 23.70 -18.23
N LEU A 92 -10.45 22.95 -17.68
CA LEU A 92 -9.06 23.38 -17.57
C LEU A 92 -8.45 23.72 -18.94
N LEU A 93 -8.69 22.89 -19.96
CA LEU A 93 -8.27 23.15 -21.34
C LEU A 93 -8.84 24.47 -21.83
N GLY A 94 -10.15 24.69 -21.69
CA GLY A 94 -10.79 25.92 -22.14
C GLY A 94 -10.18 27.16 -21.49
N PHE A 95 -9.80 27.07 -20.22
CA PHE A 95 -9.11 28.14 -19.51
C PHE A 95 -7.67 28.36 -20.01
N MET A 96 -6.92 27.27 -20.26
CA MET A 96 -5.56 27.37 -20.77
C MET A 96 -5.50 27.95 -22.18
N LEU A 97 -6.43 27.57 -23.06
CA LEU A 97 -6.44 27.94 -24.48
C LEU A 97 -6.90 29.37 -24.78
N ILE A 98 -7.75 29.96 -23.95
CA ILE A 98 -8.24 31.32 -24.22
C ILE A 98 -7.15 32.34 -23.88
N SER A 99 -6.91 33.32 -24.75
CA SER A 99 -5.90 34.34 -24.45
C SER A 99 -6.32 35.24 -23.26
N PRO A 100 -5.37 35.74 -22.46
CA PRO A 100 -5.66 36.68 -21.38
C PRO A 100 -6.39 37.94 -21.81
N GLU A 101 -6.12 38.45 -23.02
CA GLU A 101 -6.80 39.63 -23.56
C GLU A 101 -8.28 39.33 -23.83
N ASN A 102 -8.57 38.17 -24.42
CA ASN A 102 -9.94 37.71 -24.63
C ASN A 102 -10.68 37.48 -23.29
N LEU A 103 -9.97 36.98 -22.28
CA LEU A 103 -10.51 36.85 -20.93
C LEU A 103 -10.80 38.23 -20.31
N MET A 104 -9.90 39.20 -20.49
CA MET A 104 -10.10 40.57 -20.03
C MET A 104 -11.32 41.21 -20.69
N GLU A 105 -11.46 41.10 -22.01
CA GLU A 105 -12.62 41.64 -22.74
C GLU A 105 -13.94 41.05 -22.25
N LYS A 106 -13.97 39.74 -21.94
CA LYS A 106 -15.19 39.03 -21.52
C LYS A 106 -15.53 39.19 -20.04
N THR A 107 -14.54 39.40 -19.18
CA THR A 107 -14.71 39.39 -17.71
C THR A 107 -14.49 40.75 -17.06
N GLY A 108 -13.81 41.67 -17.72
CA GLY A 108 -13.35 42.94 -17.17
C GLY A 108 -12.16 42.81 -16.20
N ILE A 109 -11.60 41.61 -16.01
CA ILE A 109 -10.43 41.38 -15.16
C ILE A 109 -9.15 41.62 -16.00
N PRO A 110 -8.14 42.36 -15.51
CA PRO A 110 -6.91 42.61 -16.27
C PRO A 110 -6.24 41.34 -16.79
N ASP A 111 -5.75 41.38 -18.02
CA ASP A 111 -5.00 40.31 -18.69
C ASP A 111 -3.78 39.84 -17.89
N GLU A 112 -3.02 40.77 -17.30
CA GLU A 112 -1.87 40.48 -16.43
C GLU A 112 -2.26 39.56 -15.25
N ARG A 113 -3.49 39.72 -14.72
CA ARG A 113 -3.97 38.83 -13.65
C ARG A 113 -4.17 37.42 -14.17
N PHE A 114 -4.71 37.24 -15.36
CA PHE A 114 -4.88 35.91 -15.97
C PHE A 114 -3.54 35.27 -16.35
N GLU A 115 -2.59 36.03 -16.88
CA GLU A 115 -1.22 35.57 -17.10
C GLU A 115 -0.60 35.04 -15.80
N ASN A 116 -0.68 35.83 -14.72
CA ASN A 116 -0.15 35.43 -13.41
C ASN A 116 -0.86 34.19 -12.86
N ILE A 117 -2.18 34.07 -13.05
CA ILE A 117 -2.93 32.88 -12.62
C ILE A 117 -2.51 31.65 -13.43
N LYS A 118 -2.39 31.76 -14.75
CA LYS A 118 -1.97 30.64 -15.60
C LYS A 118 -0.56 30.18 -15.29
N ARG A 119 0.39 31.11 -15.13
CA ARG A 119 1.78 30.78 -14.73
C ARG A 119 1.88 30.23 -13.31
N GLY A 120 1.03 30.71 -12.40
CA GLY A 120 0.95 30.24 -11.03
C GLY A 120 0.20 28.91 -10.88
N LEU A 121 -0.47 28.43 -11.92
CA LEU A 121 -1.22 27.17 -11.89
C LEU A 121 -0.24 26.01 -12.00
N ALA A 122 0.00 25.31 -10.89
CA ALA A 122 0.83 24.12 -10.85
C ALA A 122 0.15 22.94 -11.58
N LEU A 123 0.23 22.92 -12.91
CA LEU A 123 -0.34 21.85 -13.73
C LEU A 123 0.24 20.47 -13.38
N SER A 124 1.52 20.42 -12.98
CA SER A 124 2.16 19.25 -12.41
C SER A 124 1.37 18.66 -11.23
N ASP A 125 0.89 19.50 -10.31
CA ASP A 125 0.18 19.08 -9.10
C ASP A 125 -1.24 18.63 -9.42
N ILE A 126 -1.91 19.32 -10.34
CA ILE A 126 -3.23 18.93 -10.86
C ILE A 126 -3.12 17.53 -11.49
N LEU A 127 -2.13 17.33 -12.37
CA LEU A 127 -1.93 16.03 -12.99
C LEU A 127 -1.55 14.97 -11.97
N GLY A 128 -0.61 15.25 -11.08
CA GLY A 128 -0.21 14.33 -10.02
C GLY A 128 -1.40 13.88 -9.17
N THR A 129 -2.33 14.78 -8.87
CA THR A 129 -3.55 14.48 -8.09
C THR A 129 -4.56 13.65 -8.89
N PHE A 130 -4.90 14.08 -10.11
CA PHE A 130 -6.03 13.49 -10.84
C PHE A 130 -5.65 12.27 -11.70
N THR A 131 -4.35 12.01 -11.89
CA THR A 131 -3.84 10.78 -12.51
C THR A 131 -3.64 9.64 -11.50
N LEU A 132 -3.82 9.90 -10.20
CA LEU A 132 -3.86 8.85 -9.18
C LEU A 132 -4.92 7.79 -9.52
N SER A 133 -4.65 6.56 -9.04
CA SER A 133 -5.56 5.42 -9.17
C SER A 133 -6.95 5.75 -8.61
N SER A 134 -8.00 5.22 -9.26
CA SER A 134 -9.38 5.29 -8.76
C SER A 134 -9.56 4.62 -7.38
N TYR A 135 -8.58 3.82 -6.93
CA TYR A 135 -8.46 3.32 -5.56
C TYR A 135 -8.52 4.42 -4.49
N TYR A 136 -7.99 5.61 -4.81
CA TYR A 136 -7.94 6.77 -3.90
C TYR A 136 -9.18 7.67 -3.96
N ILE A 137 -10.25 7.22 -4.60
CA ILE A 137 -11.52 7.95 -4.59
C ILE A 137 -12.16 7.79 -3.19
N PRO A 138 -12.31 8.86 -2.40
CA PRO A 138 -12.97 8.79 -1.12
C PRO A 138 -14.42 8.31 -1.28
N SER A 139 -14.92 7.62 -0.27
CA SER A 139 -16.29 7.08 -0.21
C SER A 139 -16.61 5.92 -1.16
N LEU A 140 -15.66 5.45 -1.97
CA LEU A 140 -15.77 4.16 -2.65
C LEU A 140 -15.10 3.06 -1.83
N THR A 141 -15.73 1.88 -1.83
CA THR A 141 -15.16 0.66 -1.24
C THR A 141 -14.07 0.08 -2.13
N PHE A 142 -13.20 -0.75 -1.56
CA PHE A 142 -12.18 -1.47 -2.32
C PHE A 142 -12.79 -2.25 -3.50
N GLU A 143 -13.85 -3.01 -3.25
CA GLU A 143 -14.58 -3.75 -4.29
C GLU A 143 -15.08 -2.84 -5.43
N GLN A 144 -15.65 -1.69 -5.09
CA GLN A 144 -16.10 -0.72 -6.09
C GLN A 144 -14.95 -0.17 -6.92
N THR A 145 -13.79 0.09 -6.30
CA THR A 145 -12.60 0.56 -7.02
C THR A 145 -12.01 -0.52 -7.93
N GLU A 146 -12.08 -1.79 -7.54
CA GLU A 146 -11.70 -2.91 -8.40
C GLU A 146 -12.63 -3.03 -9.62
N ILE A 147 -13.95 -2.90 -9.44
CA ILE A 147 -14.91 -2.87 -10.55
C ILE A 147 -14.59 -1.73 -11.53
N LEU A 148 -14.25 -0.53 -11.02
CA LEU A 148 -13.84 0.59 -11.87
C LEU A 148 -12.61 0.23 -12.70
N ARG A 149 -11.59 -0.34 -12.07
CA ARG A 149 -10.34 -0.75 -12.73
C ARG A 149 -10.58 -1.77 -13.84
N GLU A 150 -11.34 -2.83 -13.56
CA GLU A 150 -11.70 -3.87 -14.55
C GLU A 150 -12.43 -3.27 -15.76
N ASN A 151 -13.19 -2.20 -15.55
CA ASN A 151 -13.91 -1.46 -16.59
C ASN A 151 -13.09 -0.31 -17.22
N LYS A 152 -11.77 -0.30 -17.03
CA LYS A 152 -10.83 0.69 -17.57
C LYS A 152 -11.09 2.13 -17.08
N ILE A 153 -11.64 2.27 -15.88
CA ILE A 153 -11.76 3.54 -15.16
C ILE A 153 -10.67 3.52 -14.08
N SER A 154 -9.44 3.70 -14.55
CA SER A 154 -8.22 3.47 -13.77
C SER A 154 -7.83 4.65 -12.89
N THR A 155 -8.21 5.87 -13.26
CA THR A 155 -7.78 7.09 -12.58
C THR A 155 -8.96 7.89 -12.02
N ILE A 156 -8.66 8.83 -11.12
CA ILE A 156 -9.66 9.77 -10.61
C ILE A 156 -10.22 10.64 -11.76
N ALA A 157 -9.36 11.07 -12.69
CA ALA A 157 -9.80 11.77 -13.89
C ALA A 157 -10.77 10.93 -14.73
N ASP A 158 -10.49 9.65 -14.96
CA ASP A 158 -11.38 8.73 -15.66
C ASP A 158 -12.76 8.68 -14.99
N PHE A 159 -12.79 8.57 -13.66
CA PHE A 159 -14.04 8.51 -12.89
C PHE A 159 -14.85 9.81 -13.03
N ILE A 160 -14.19 10.96 -12.88
CA ILE A 160 -14.84 12.27 -13.00
C ILE A 160 -15.48 12.44 -14.38
N LEU A 161 -14.75 12.09 -15.44
CA LEU A 161 -15.17 12.25 -16.84
C LEU A 161 -16.18 11.19 -17.28
N THR A 162 -16.26 10.04 -16.61
CA THR A 162 -17.24 9.00 -16.92
C THR A 162 -18.64 9.44 -16.50
N SER A 163 -19.65 9.26 -17.35
CA SER A 163 -21.03 9.66 -17.03
C SER A 163 -21.59 8.91 -15.81
N ASN A 164 -22.39 9.60 -14.99
CA ASN A 164 -23.00 8.98 -13.81
C ASN A 164 -23.94 7.83 -14.18
N GLN A 165 -24.55 7.85 -15.37
CA GLN A 165 -25.38 6.74 -15.84
C GLN A 165 -24.55 5.46 -16.02
N LYS A 166 -23.33 5.57 -16.57
CA LYS A 166 -22.42 4.43 -16.71
C LYS A 166 -21.92 3.97 -15.34
N LEU A 167 -21.46 4.89 -14.50
CA LEU A 167 -20.97 4.57 -13.14
C LEU A 167 -22.06 3.95 -12.26
N SER A 168 -23.30 4.44 -12.37
CA SER A 168 -24.43 3.96 -11.56
C SER A 168 -24.78 2.51 -11.88
N LYS A 169 -24.67 2.12 -13.15
CA LYS A 169 -24.85 0.72 -13.57
C LYS A 169 -23.68 -0.17 -13.14
N LEU A 170 -22.46 0.36 -13.17
CA LEU A 170 -21.25 -0.41 -12.84
C LEU A 170 -21.11 -0.65 -11.33
N LEU A 171 -21.33 0.39 -10.53
CA LEU A 171 -21.09 0.36 -9.07
C LEU A 171 -22.34 0.07 -8.26
N GLU A 172 -23.50 -0.03 -8.92
CA GLU A 172 -24.80 -0.17 -8.29
C GLU A 172 -25.14 0.98 -7.30
N ILE A 173 -24.49 2.14 -7.49
CA ILE A 173 -24.73 3.36 -6.70
C ILE A 173 -25.74 4.26 -7.45
N PRO A 174 -26.77 4.80 -6.79
CA PRO A 174 -27.68 5.76 -7.42
C PRO A 174 -26.95 6.97 -8.02
N SER A 175 -27.40 7.43 -9.20
CA SER A 175 -26.77 8.58 -9.89
C SER A 175 -26.71 9.87 -9.06
N LYS A 176 -27.65 10.03 -8.10
CA LYS A 176 -27.66 11.15 -7.15
C LYS A 176 -26.50 11.07 -6.16
N ASP A 177 -26.22 9.88 -5.64
CA ASP A 177 -25.12 9.67 -4.68
C ASP A 177 -23.77 9.75 -5.37
N LEU A 178 -23.66 9.30 -6.62
CA LEU A 178 -22.48 9.53 -7.46
C LEU A 178 -22.21 11.02 -7.71
N ASN A 179 -23.25 11.84 -7.86
CA ASN A 179 -23.07 13.29 -7.92
C ASN A 179 -22.51 13.84 -6.61
N THR A 180 -22.99 13.35 -5.47
CA THR A 180 -22.45 13.73 -4.15
C THR A 180 -20.99 13.34 -4.02
N ILE A 181 -20.63 12.09 -4.35
CA ILE A 181 -19.25 11.59 -4.33
C ILE A 181 -18.38 12.48 -5.20
N LYS A 182 -18.75 12.67 -6.47
CA LYS A 182 -17.98 13.55 -7.38
C LYS A 182 -17.86 14.96 -6.84
N ASN A 183 -18.94 15.58 -6.39
CA ASN A 183 -18.89 16.96 -5.88
C ASN A 183 -18.07 17.09 -4.58
N SER A 184 -17.79 15.99 -3.88
CA SER A 184 -16.89 15.97 -2.71
C SER A 184 -15.42 15.75 -3.08
N LEU A 185 -15.12 15.42 -4.34
CA LEU A 185 -13.74 15.27 -4.81
C LEU A 185 -13.09 16.63 -4.96
N THR A 186 -12.06 16.84 -4.16
CA THR A 186 -11.14 17.98 -4.25
C THR A 186 -9.72 17.46 -4.08
N ALA A 187 -8.71 18.26 -4.43
CA ALA A 187 -7.32 17.85 -4.24
C ALA A 187 -7.02 17.48 -2.78
N GLN A 188 -7.61 18.19 -1.82
CA GLN A 188 -7.45 17.90 -0.40
C GLN A 188 -8.08 16.56 0.02
N THR A 189 -9.29 16.25 -0.45
CA THR A 189 -9.95 14.99 -0.09
C THR A 189 -9.27 13.78 -0.73
N ILE A 190 -8.75 13.96 -1.95
CA ILE A 190 -7.92 12.96 -2.64
C ILE A 190 -6.61 12.74 -1.87
N GLN A 191 -5.90 13.81 -1.51
CA GLN A 191 -4.66 13.73 -0.76
C GLN A 191 -4.86 13.05 0.61
N ALA A 192 -5.93 13.40 1.32
CA ALA A 192 -6.27 12.75 2.58
C ALA A 192 -6.51 11.24 2.39
N SER A 193 -7.25 10.85 1.34
CA SER A 193 -7.46 9.43 1.03
C SER A 193 -6.17 8.72 0.62
N TYR A 194 -5.26 9.42 -0.06
CA TYR A 194 -3.96 8.90 -0.46
C TYR A 194 -3.06 8.61 0.74
N GLU A 195 -3.01 9.53 1.71
CA GLU A 195 -2.26 9.35 2.96
C GLU A 195 -2.86 8.27 3.85
N ASP A 196 -4.18 8.17 3.89
CA ASP A 196 -4.90 7.21 4.72
C ASP A 196 -4.75 5.78 4.20
N ARG A 197 -5.11 5.57 2.91
CA ARG A 197 -5.11 4.25 2.27
C ARG A 197 -3.75 3.83 1.72
N GLY A 198 -2.82 4.76 1.52
CA GLY A 198 -1.53 4.50 0.89
C GLY A 198 -0.61 3.61 1.72
N ILE A 199 -0.06 2.57 1.09
CA ILE A 199 1.05 1.79 1.66
C ILE A 199 2.34 2.35 1.06
N PHE A 200 3.01 3.22 1.80
CA PHE A 200 4.19 3.91 1.27
C PHE A 200 5.36 2.93 1.06
N ALA A 201 5.91 2.88 -0.16
CA ALA A 201 7.07 2.08 -0.54
C ALA A 201 8.31 2.35 0.34
N ALA A 202 8.44 3.58 0.86
CA ALA A 202 9.45 3.94 1.84
C ALA A 202 9.37 3.11 3.14
N GLU A 203 8.17 2.61 3.47
CA GLU A 203 7.88 1.85 4.67
C GLU A 203 8.03 0.33 4.46
N THR A 204 7.92 -0.15 3.21
CA THR A 204 7.85 -1.58 2.89
C THR A 204 9.22 -2.26 2.72
N LYS A 205 10.32 -1.48 2.68
CA LYS A 205 11.69 -1.95 2.36
C LYS A 205 11.81 -2.72 1.03
N LEU A 206 10.76 -2.77 0.21
CA LEU A 206 10.77 -3.43 -1.10
C LEU A 206 11.80 -2.77 -2.00
N PHE A 207 11.90 -1.45 -1.92
CA PHE A 207 12.88 -0.63 -2.60
C PHE A 207 13.81 0.00 -1.56
N ASP A 208 15.11 -0.02 -1.82
CA ASP A 208 16.07 0.74 -1.03
C ASP A 208 16.00 2.24 -1.38
N LYS A 209 16.73 3.08 -0.64
CA LYS A 209 16.69 4.54 -0.86
C LYS A 209 17.20 4.95 -2.24
N LEU A 210 18.12 4.19 -2.83
CA LEU A 210 18.68 4.49 -4.14
C LEU A 210 17.68 4.11 -5.24
N GLU A 211 17.05 2.94 -5.12
CA GLU A 211 15.99 2.48 -6.01
C GLU A 211 14.75 3.37 -5.93
N GLN A 212 14.34 3.83 -4.75
CA GLN A 212 13.25 4.81 -4.60
C GLN A 212 13.55 6.12 -5.33
N ARG A 213 14.81 6.59 -5.25
CA ARG A 213 15.27 7.76 -6.01
C ARG A 213 15.27 7.47 -7.50
N GLN A 214 15.68 6.27 -7.92
CA GLN A 214 15.67 5.86 -9.33
C GLN A 214 14.24 5.76 -9.89
N LEU A 215 13.27 5.24 -9.13
CA LEU A 215 11.86 5.22 -9.53
C LEU A 215 11.35 6.64 -9.87
N SER A 216 11.75 7.63 -9.08
CA SER A 216 11.35 9.03 -9.31
C SER A 216 12.15 9.71 -10.44
N ARG A 217 13.41 9.31 -10.61
CA ARG A 217 14.33 9.94 -11.57
C ARG A 217 14.15 9.39 -12.98
N ASP A 218 14.03 8.08 -13.10
CA ASP A 218 14.03 7.35 -14.37
C ASP A 218 12.63 7.25 -14.99
N SER A 219 11.59 7.68 -14.26
CA SER A 219 10.24 7.90 -14.78
C SER A 219 10.24 9.00 -15.86
N ILE A 220 9.50 8.75 -16.95
CA ILE A 220 9.20 9.73 -18.01
C ILE A 220 8.46 10.96 -17.46
N ILE A 221 7.63 10.76 -16.44
CA ILE A 221 6.87 11.84 -15.81
C ILE A 221 7.67 12.44 -14.66
N GLN A 222 7.63 13.77 -14.56
CA GLN A 222 8.34 14.54 -13.56
C GLN A 222 7.69 14.47 -12.17
N PHE A 223 6.50 13.88 -12.03
CA PHE A 223 5.79 13.76 -10.75
C PHE A 223 6.73 13.26 -9.66
N GLU A 224 6.74 14.00 -8.56
CA GLU A 224 7.47 13.61 -7.38
C GLU A 224 6.82 12.35 -6.78
N ARG A 225 7.36 11.21 -7.22
CA ARG A 225 7.35 9.90 -6.57
C ARG A 225 6.06 9.09 -6.79
N PHE A 226 6.22 7.89 -7.35
CA PHE A 226 5.35 6.76 -7.00
C PHE A 226 5.71 6.37 -5.57
N GLN A 227 4.93 6.83 -4.60
CA GLN A 227 5.26 6.63 -3.19
C GLN A 227 4.59 5.42 -2.61
N THR A 228 3.55 4.87 -3.24
CA THR A 228 2.80 3.75 -2.68
C THR A 228 2.91 2.47 -3.50
N ILE A 229 2.68 1.35 -2.84
CA ILE A 229 2.60 0.04 -3.49
C ILE A 229 1.38 -0.04 -4.43
N GLN A 230 0.28 0.65 -4.10
CA GLN A 230 -0.90 0.71 -4.97
C GLN A 230 -0.61 1.44 -6.28
N GLU A 231 0.15 2.53 -6.27
CA GLU A 231 0.56 3.19 -7.52
C GLU A 231 1.47 2.30 -8.37
N ILE A 232 2.44 1.64 -7.72
CA ILE A 232 3.32 0.67 -8.37
C ILE A 232 2.51 -0.44 -9.01
N TYR A 233 1.45 -0.91 -8.35
CA TYR A 233 0.61 -2.00 -8.85
C TYR A 233 -0.34 -1.56 -9.97
N TYR A 234 -1.10 -0.48 -9.76
CA TYR A 234 -2.20 -0.07 -10.63
C TYR A 234 -1.81 0.89 -11.77
N VAL A 235 -0.78 1.70 -11.58
CA VAL A 235 -0.49 2.83 -12.49
C VAL A 235 0.78 2.60 -13.29
N VAL A 236 1.86 2.19 -12.62
CA VAL A 236 3.20 2.08 -13.20
C VAL A 236 3.25 0.96 -14.23
N GLU A 237 3.78 1.22 -15.43
CA GLU A 237 3.95 0.21 -16.48
C GLU A 237 5.41 0.09 -16.94
N GLU A 238 5.71 -0.89 -17.79
CA GLU A 238 7.07 -1.14 -18.31
C GLU A 238 7.63 0.09 -19.01
N GLU A 239 6.77 0.73 -19.80
CA GLU A 239 7.17 1.83 -20.65
C GLU A 239 7.49 3.10 -19.86
N PHE A 240 7.25 3.15 -18.54
CA PHE A 240 7.63 4.29 -17.71
C PHE A 240 9.12 4.32 -17.40
N TYR A 241 9.84 3.18 -17.56
CA TYR A 241 11.26 3.05 -17.26
C TYR A 241 12.07 2.55 -18.47
N PRO A 242 12.00 3.25 -19.62
CA PRO A 242 12.64 2.77 -20.86
C PRO A 242 14.17 2.64 -20.71
N SER A 243 14.77 3.40 -19.81
CA SER A 243 16.22 3.42 -19.57
C SER A 243 16.70 2.51 -18.44
N ASN A 244 15.81 1.84 -17.70
CA ASN A 244 16.18 1.06 -16.52
C ASN A 244 15.41 -0.28 -16.44
N PRO A 245 15.77 -1.27 -17.29
CA PRO A 245 15.09 -2.56 -17.34
C PRO A 245 15.25 -3.36 -16.03
N ASP A 246 16.34 -3.15 -15.28
CA ASP A 246 16.56 -3.81 -13.98
C ASP A 246 15.55 -3.33 -12.93
N LEU A 247 15.30 -2.01 -12.90
CA LEU A 247 14.29 -1.42 -12.04
C LEU A 247 12.88 -1.88 -12.41
N TRP A 248 12.57 -1.92 -13.71
CA TRP A 248 11.30 -2.49 -14.17
C TRP A 248 11.16 -3.96 -13.78
N SER A 249 12.22 -4.76 -13.94
CA SER A 249 12.27 -6.16 -13.52
C SER A 249 11.85 -6.33 -12.06
N LYS A 250 12.29 -5.41 -11.18
CA LYS A 250 11.90 -5.39 -9.77
C LYS A 250 10.46 -4.94 -9.54
N VAL A 251 10.01 -3.89 -10.23
CA VAL A 251 8.60 -3.45 -10.20
C VAL A 251 7.67 -4.58 -10.65
N SER A 252 8.02 -5.25 -11.75
CA SER A 252 7.31 -6.41 -12.29
C SER A 252 7.28 -7.57 -11.30
N ALA A 253 8.39 -7.84 -10.59
CA ALA A 253 8.42 -8.82 -9.51
C ALA A 253 7.44 -8.45 -8.38
N VAL A 254 7.44 -7.20 -7.91
CA VAL A 254 6.48 -6.73 -6.89
C VAL A 254 5.04 -6.92 -7.36
N LYS A 255 4.71 -6.52 -8.60
CA LYS A 255 3.37 -6.73 -9.18
C LYS A 255 2.97 -8.21 -9.17
N LYS A 256 3.86 -9.09 -9.65
CA LYS A 256 3.58 -10.54 -9.69
C LYS A 256 3.34 -11.13 -8.31
N VAL A 257 4.06 -10.65 -7.29
CA VAL A 257 3.87 -11.11 -5.90
C VAL A 257 2.53 -10.63 -5.35
N LEU A 258 2.13 -9.40 -5.66
CA LEU A 258 0.81 -8.87 -5.31
C LEU A 258 -0.33 -9.67 -5.98
N ASP A 259 -0.10 -10.19 -7.18
CA ASP A 259 -1.03 -11.07 -7.91
C ASP A 259 -1.01 -12.54 -7.45
N LEU A 260 -0.20 -12.92 -6.45
CA LEU A 260 -0.17 -14.31 -6.01
C LEU A 260 -1.47 -14.70 -5.27
N PRO A 261 -2.04 -15.89 -5.55
CA PRO A 261 -3.16 -16.42 -4.77
C PRO A 261 -2.76 -16.63 -3.31
N LEU A 262 -3.65 -16.32 -2.37
CA LEU A 262 -3.39 -16.51 -0.94
C LEU A 262 -3.27 -17.98 -0.56
N ARG A 263 -3.89 -18.89 -1.32
CA ARG A 263 -3.80 -20.34 -1.09
C ARG A 263 -2.37 -20.91 -1.18
N ILE A 264 -1.43 -20.20 -1.80
CA ILE A 264 -0.04 -20.66 -1.87
C ILE A 264 0.66 -20.61 -0.51
N PHE A 265 0.14 -19.83 0.45
CA PHE A 265 0.76 -19.66 1.75
C PHE A 265 0.25 -20.71 2.72
N THR A 266 1.05 -21.77 2.90
CA THR A 266 0.73 -22.92 3.77
C THR A 266 0.54 -22.56 5.24
N GLU A 267 1.01 -21.38 5.65
CA GLU A 267 0.85 -20.87 7.00
C GLU A 267 -0.60 -20.45 7.29
N ILE A 268 -1.40 -20.16 6.27
CA ILE A 268 -2.81 -19.80 6.42
C ILE A 268 -3.64 -21.08 6.52
N SER A 269 -4.40 -21.21 7.59
CA SER A 269 -5.34 -22.33 7.74
C SER A 269 -6.42 -22.33 6.64
N GLU A 270 -6.82 -23.51 6.16
CA GLU A 270 -7.91 -23.69 5.18
C GLU A 270 -9.19 -22.96 5.59
N TYR A 271 -9.56 -23.00 6.87
CA TYR A 271 -10.72 -22.25 7.38
C TYR A 271 -10.61 -20.74 7.10
N SER A 272 -9.42 -20.16 7.28
CA SER A 272 -9.18 -18.74 7.02
C SER A 272 -9.23 -18.43 5.53
N LEU A 273 -8.66 -19.31 4.69
CA LEU A 273 -8.76 -19.20 3.24
C LEU A 273 -10.23 -19.24 2.78
N GLU A 274 -11.03 -20.15 3.30
CA GLU A 274 -12.47 -20.24 2.99
C GLU A 274 -13.21 -18.95 3.38
N VAL A 275 -12.99 -18.43 4.59
CA VAL A 275 -13.58 -17.16 5.06
C VAL A 275 -13.17 -15.99 4.15
N TRP A 276 -11.90 -15.93 3.74
CA TRP A 276 -11.39 -14.87 2.89
C TRP A 276 -11.97 -14.95 1.48
N GLU A 277 -12.05 -16.14 0.89
CA GLU A 277 -12.60 -16.35 -0.44
C GLU A 277 -14.10 -16.06 -0.52
N GLN A 278 -14.86 -16.39 0.55
CA GLN A 278 -16.27 -16.00 0.66
C GLN A 278 -16.46 -14.48 0.65
N ASN A 279 -15.43 -13.73 1.03
CA ASN A 279 -15.40 -12.26 0.99
C ASN A 279 -14.60 -11.73 -0.22
N ASN A 280 -14.41 -12.54 -1.26
CA ASN A 280 -13.69 -12.19 -2.50
C ASN A 280 -12.21 -11.80 -2.31
N ILE A 281 -11.58 -12.20 -1.20
CA ILE A 281 -10.16 -11.98 -0.93
C ILE A 281 -9.39 -13.25 -1.32
N LYS A 282 -8.84 -13.25 -2.53
CA LYS A 282 -8.16 -14.39 -3.16
C LYS A 282 -6.67 -14.14 -3.38
N TYR A 283 -6.27 -12.88 -3.54
CA TYR A 283 -4.91 -12.49 -3.90
C TYR A 283 -4.26 -11.62 -2.82
N VAL A 284 -2.92 -11.60 -2.81
CA VAL A 284 -2.14 -10.80 -1.84
C VAL A 284 -2.53 -9.32 -1.88
N TYR A 285 -2.68 -8.73 -3.06
CA TYR A 285 -3.02 -7.32 -3.18
C TYR A 285 -4.40 -7.01 -2.58
N GLN A 286 -5.37 -7.91 -2.71
CA GLN A 286 -6.71 -7.71 -2.15
C GLN A 286 -6.67 -7.70 -0.63
N LEU A 287 -5.88 -8.60 -0.04
CA LEU A 287 -5.68 -8.62 1.40
C LEU A 287 -4.91 -7.39 1.90
N LEU A 288 -3.90 -6.93 1.16
CA LEU A 288 -3.08 -5.78 1.56
C LEU A 288 -3.79 -4.44 1.38
N PHE A 289 -4.60 -4.30 0.33
CA PHE A 289 -5.20 -3.01 -0.04
C PHE A 289 -6.62 -2.83 0.50
N LEU A 290 -7.23 -3.87 1.10
CA LEU A 290 -8.51 -3.76 1.77
C LEU A 290 -8.37 -2.90 3.04
N PRO A 291 -9.06 -1.75 3.14
CA PRO A 291 -9.02 -0.92 4.33
C PRO A 291 -9.70 -1.63 5.51
N ASP A 292 -9.13 -1.50 6.71
CA ASP A 292 -9.65 -2.14 7.92
C ASP A 292 -11.09 -1.71 8.22
N GLU A 293 -11.45 -0.47 7.89
CA GLU A 293 -12.79 0.09 8.12
C GLU A 293 -13.87 -0.58 7.26
N GLU A 294 -13.48 -1.26 6.17
CA GLU A 294 -14.39 -1.98 5.28
C GLU A 294 -14.67 -3.41 5.76
N ILE A 295 -13.87 -3.92 6.70
CA ILE A 295 -13.99 -5.29 7.22
C ILE A 295 -15.09 -5.34 8.30
N LYS A 296 -16.34 -5.50 7.86
CA LYS A 296 -17.51 -5.55 8.77
C LYS A 296 -17.71 -6.89 9.45
N ASP A 297 -17.24 -7.98 8.84
CA ASP A 297 -17.37 -9.32 9.40
C ASP A 297 -16.30 -9.54 10.50
N PRO A 298 -16.70 -9.74 11.77
CA PRO A 298 -15.75 -9.96 12.86
C PRO A 298 -14.89 -11.21 12.68
N VAL A 299 -15.41 -12.25 12.03
CA VAL A 299 -14.69 -13.50 11.75
C VAL A 299 -13.61 -13.23 10.71
N LEU A 300 -13.97 -12.54 9.63
CA LEU A 300 -13.02 -12.08 8.62
C LEU A 300 -11.94 -11.20 9.25
N TYR A 301 -12.33 -10.20 10.04
CA TYR A 301 -11.40 -9.30 10.71
C TYR A 301 -10.44 -10.04 11.63
N ARG A 302 -10.93 -10.95 12.46
CA ARG A 302 -10.09 -11.76 13.35
C ARG A 302 -9.12 -12.63 12.57
N SER A 303 -9.61 -13.25 11.50
CA SER A 303 -8.81 -14.09 10.61
C SER A 303 -7.70 -13.26 9.92
N ILE A 304 -8.06 -12.14 9.29
CA ILE A 304 -7.11 -11.22 8.67
C ILE A 304 -6.12 -10.71 9.72
N SER A 305 -6.54 -10.21 10.87
CA SER A 305 -5.67 -9.69 11.94
C SER A 305 -4.64 -10.73 12.43
N THR A 306 -5.06 -12.01 12.52
CA THR A 306 -4.20 -13.13 12.90
C THR A 306 -3.06 -13.35 11.91
N TYR A 307 -3.32 -13.12 10.62
CA TYR A 307 -2.36 -13.37 9.54
C TYR A 307 -1.75 -12.11 8.96
N SER A 308 -2.33 -10.92 9.10
CA SER A 308 -1.83 -9.65 8.55
C SER A 308 -0.56 -9.21 9.27
N SER A 309 -0.51 -9.43 10.59
CA SER A 309 0.73 -9.34 11.37
C SER A 309 1.81 -10.30 10.85
N LYS A 310 1.44 -11.51 10.44
CA LYS A 310 2.35 -12.51 9.85
C LYS A 310 2.73 -12.19 8.41
N MET A 311 1.81 -11.63 7.61
CA MET A 311 1.95 -11.26 6.19
C MET A 311 2.81 -10.02 5.98
N LEU A 312 2.66 -9.01 6.84
CA LEU A 312 3.58 -7.86 6.86
C LEU A 312 4.99 -8.28 7.34
N GLU A 313 5.06 -9.36 8.13
CA GLU A 313 6.29 -10.05 8.48
C GLU A 313 6.75 -11.08 7.44
N MET A 314 5.97 -11.33 6.37
CA MET A 314 6.31 -12.35 5.36
C MET A 314 7.53 -11.90 4.57
N ARG A 315 8.66 -12.34 5.09
CA ARG A 315 9.95 -12.43 4.41
C ARG A 315 9.78 -12.95 3.01
N ALA A 316 8.93 -13.96 2.82
CA ALA A 316 8.57 -14.47 1.51
C ALA A 316 8.19 -13.34 0.54
N PHE A 317 7.31 -12.40 0.90
CA PHE A 317 6.94 -11.26 0.05
C PHE A 317 8.15 -10.38 -0.31
N HIS A 318 8.95 -9.99 0.68
CA HIS A 318 10.17 -9.18 0.49
C HIS A 318 11.24 -9.89 -0.35
N TYR A 319 11.37 -11.20 -0.17
CA TYR A 319 12.38 -12.00 -0.86
C TYR A 319 11.95 -12.41 -2.25
N PHE A 320 10.67 -12.76 -2.44
CA PHE A 320 10.06 -12.87 -3.75
C PHE A 320 10.28 -11.54 -4.49
N ALA A 321 9.92 -10.39 -3.95
CA ALA A 321 10.17 -9.11 -4.60
C ALA A 321 11.66 -8.82 -4.95
N LYS A 322 12.61 -9.54 -4.33
CA LYS A 322 14.05 -9.47 -4.61
C LYS A 322 14.59 -10.55 -5.54
N LEU A 323 13.79 -11.54 -5.91
CA LEU A 323 14.20 -12.55 -6.88
C LEU A 323 14.41 -11.89 -8.26
N PRO A 324 15.42 -12.32 -9.03
CA PRO A 324 15.61 -11.84 -10.40
C PRO A 324 14.37 -12.08 -11.26
N SER A 325 14.04 -11.14 -12.16
CA SER A 325 12.92 -11.29 -13.11
C SER A 325 13.00 -12.55 -13.98
N SER A 326 14.21 -13.05 -14.25
CA SER A 326 14.43 -14.32 -14.95
C SER A 326 13.79 -15.51 -14.23
N VAL A 327 13.71 -15.48 -12.89
CA VAL A 327 13.02 -16.49 -12.09
C VAL A 327 11.51 -16.42 -12.37
N TYR A 328 10.94 -15.23 -12.38
CA TYR A 328 9.52 -15.00 -12.62
C TYR A 328 9.05 -15.24 -14.06
N ASN A 329 9.96 -15.10 -15.03
CA ASN A 329 9.67 -15.31 -16.45
C ASN A 329 9.97 -16.74 -16.90
N SER A 330 10.52 -17.57 -16.02
CA SER A 330 10.74 -18.97 -16.31
C SER A 330 9.40 -19.68 -16.54
N SER A 331 9.35 -20.57 -17.54
CA SER A 331 8.21 -21.50 -17.71
C SER A 331 7.94 -22.30 -16.43
N PHE A 332 8.98 -22.43 -15.59
CA PHE A 332 8.93 -23.06 -14.29
C PHE A 332 8.07 -22.27 -13.28
N PHE A 333 8.28 -20.96 -13.10
CA PHE A 333 7.43 -20.16 -12.19
C PHE A 333 6.00 -20.06 -12.70
N ARG A 334 5.78 -19.98 -14.01
CA ARG A 334 4.42 -20.08 -14.58
C ARG A 334 3.74 -21.41 -14.27
N ASN A 335 4.44 -22.53 -14.50
CA ASN A 335 3.90 -23.86 -14.21
C ASN A 335 3.67 -24.06 -12.70
N ILE A 336 4.55 -23.50 -11.86
CA ILE A 336 4.39 -23.44 -10.41
C ILE A 336 3.09 -22.69 -10.07
N VAL A 337 2.94 -21.45 -10.49
CA VAL A 337 1.75 -20.62 -10.19
C VAL A 337 0.47 -21.29 -10.70
N GLN A 338 0.55 -21.97 -11.84
CA GLN A 338 -0.57 -22.72 -12.44
C GLN A 338 -0.87 -24.03 -11.68
N ASP A 339 0.16 -24.74 -11.17
CA ASP A 339 0.00 -25.92 -10.31
C ASP A 339 -0.48 -25.54 -8.89
N PHE A 340 -0.22 -24.29 -8.45
CA PHE A 340 -0.66 -23.72 -7.17
C PHE A 340 -2.14 -23.39 -7.11
N GLU A 341 -2.81 -23.22 -8.24
CA GLU A 341 -4.28 -23.13 -8.29
C GLU A 341 -4.93 -24.44 -7.83
N GLU A 342 -4.19 -25.56 -7.84
CA GLU A 342 -4.69 -26.91 -7.49
C GLU A 342 -3.97 -27.58 -6.30
N LYS A 343 -2.82 -27.05 -5.81
CA LYS A 343 -1.96 -27.70 -4.79
C LYS A 343 -1.27 -26.71 -3.82
N THR A 344 -0.88 -27.19 -2.63
CA THR A 344 -0.18 -26.38 -1.62
C THR A 344 1.34 -26.28 -1.88
N LEU A 345 2.04 -25.32 -1.24
CA LEU A 345 3.50 -25.12 -1.41
C LEU A 345 4.32 -26.32 -0.96
N SER A 346 3.82 -27.01 0.06
CA SER A 346 4.38 -28.26 0.54
C SER A 346 4.35 -29.35 -0.55
N ASP A 347 3.27 -29.44 -1.32
CA ASP A 347 3.07 -30.49 -2.32
C ASP A 347 3.95 -30.27 -3.57
N VAL A 348 4.16 -29.00 -3.95
CA VAL A 348 4.98 -28.63 -5.12
C VAL A 348 6.48 -28.71 -4.81
N VAL A 349 6.90 -28.30 -3.61
CA VAL A 349 8.33 -28.29 -3.20
C VAL A 349 8.84 -29.69 -2.83
N THR A 350 7.95 -30.65 -2.56
CA THR A 350 8.31 -32.05 -2.30
C THR A 350 8.26 -32.95 -3.55
N ASP A 351 7.75 -32.46 -4.68
CA ASP A 351 7.70 -33.23 -5.92
C ASP A 351 9.11 -33.44 -6.51
N LYS A 352 9.56 -34.69 -6.47
CA LYS A 352 10.87 -35.12 -7.01
C LYS A 352 11.03 -34.78 -8.50
N LYS A 353 9.95 -34.75 -9.30
CA LYS A 353 10.01 -34.34 -10.71
C LYS A 353 10.30 -32.85 -10.85
N VAL A 354 9.67 -32.01 -10.03
CA VAL A 354 9.89 -30.55 -9.97
C VAL A 354 11.33 -30.24 -9.56
N ILE A 355 11.84 -30.92 -8.52
CA ILE A 355 13.24 -30.83 -8.08
C ILE A 355 14.21 -31.29 -9.19
N SER A 356 13.89 -32.39 -9.89
CA SER A 356 14.75 -32.89 -10.97
C SER A 356 14.76 -31.98 -12.21
N LEU A 357 13.63 -31.32 -12.52
CA LEU A 357 13.52 -30.41 -13.65
C LEU A 357 14.32 -29.12 -13.39
N LEU A 358 14.25 -28.58 -12.16
CA LEU A 358 15.07 -27.47 -11.66
C LEU A 358 16.57 -27.72 -11.82
N LEU A 359 17.02 -28.95 -11.54
CA LEU A 359 18.42 -29.35 -11.65
C LEU A 359 18.87 -29.61 -13.09
N SER A 360 17.93 -29.76 -14.04
CA SER A 360 18.21 -30.22 -15.40
C SER A 360 18.30 -29.11 -16.45
N LYS A 361 17.65 -27.95 -16.23
CA LYS A 361 17.44 -26.96 -17.30
C LYS A 361 18.44 -25.81 -17.40
N ASP A 362 19.42 -25.71 -16.51
CA ASP A 362 20.46 -24.68 -16.69
C ASP A 362 21.77 -25.01 -15.98
N LYS A 363 22.52 -25.97 -16.54
CA LYS A 363 23.81 -26.42 -16.01
C LYS A 363 24.91 -25.32 -15.99
N HIS A 364 24.64 -24.14 -16.53
CA HIS A 364 25.60 -23.03 -16.55
C HIS A 364 25.19 -21.78 -15.75
N SER A 365 23.97 -21.68 -15.21
CA SER A 365 23.57 -20.58 -14.30
C SER A 365 23.37 -21.02 -12.84
N LEU A 366 23.44 -22.32 -12.56
CA LEU A 366 23.10 -22.93 -11.26
C LEU A 366 24.30 -23.50 -10.49
N THR A 367 25.51 -22.97 -10.67
CA THR A 367 26.67 -23.36 -9.83
C THR A 367 26.65 -22.79 -8.43
N ASP A 368 25.60 -22.08 -8.04
CA ASP A 368 25.49 -21.59 -6.68
C ASP A 368 24.38 -22.32 -5.92
N ASN A 369 24.86 -23.21 -5.03
CA ASN A 369 24.19 -23.62 -3.79
C ASN A 369 23.50 -22.44 -3.07
N TYR A 370 23.87 -21.20 -3.37
CA TYR A 370 23.26 -19.97 -2.90
C TYR A 370 21.76 -19.90 -3.13
N ASN A 371 21.18 -20.25 -4.29
CA ASN A 371 19.74 -20.03 -4.54
C ASN A 371 18.81 -21.02 -3.81
N LEU A 372 19.22 -22.29 -3.67
CA LEU A 372 18.50 -23.30 -2.89
C LEU A 372 18.73 -23.12 -1.38
N THR A 373 19.93 -22.67 -0.99
CA THR A 373 20.23 -22.26 0.39
C THR A 373 19.51 -20.95 0.73
N LEU A 374 19.29 -20.04 -0.23
CA LEU A 374 18.45 -18.86 -0.06
C LEU A 374 17.03 -19.34 0.20
N ILE A 375 16.37 -20.05 -0.74
CA ILE A 375 14.99 -20.53 -0.56
C ILE A 375 14.78 -21.29 0.76
N ARG A 376 15.75 -22.07 1.24
CA ARG A 376 15.69 -22.71 2.58
C ARG A 376 15.98 -21.76 3.75
N ALA A 377 17.00 -20.91 3.69
CA ALA A 377 17.29 -19.91 4.72
C ALA A 377 16.19 -18.83 4.81
N LEU A 378 15.46 -18.61 3.72
CA LEU A 378 14.30 -17.73 3.59
C LEU A 378 13.10 -18.23 4.40
N LEU A 379 12.98 -19.54 4.59
CA LEU A 379 11.91 -20.20 5.32
C LEU A 379 12.21 -20.38 6.83
N GLU A 380 13.45 -20.14 7.29
CA GLU A 380 13.89 -20.55 8.64
C GLU A 380 14.39 -19.43 9.58
N LEU A 381 14.34 -18.15 9.21
CA LEU A 381 14.92 -17.09 10.05
C LEU A 381 13.90 -16.41 11.00
N PRO A 382 14.30 -15.93 12.21
CA PRO A 382 13.55 -14.98 13.05
C PRO A 382 14.01 -13.51 12.82
N ILE A 383 13.22 -12.50 13.23
CA ILE A 383 13.54 -11.06 13.49
C ILE A 383 12.49 -10.04 12.96
N ARG A 384 12.31 -9.01 13.80
CA ARG A 384 11.28 -7.96 13.99
C ARG A 384 11.21 -6.83 12.94
N ILE A 385 10.01 -6.28 12.73
CA ILE A 385 9.75 -5.05 11.94
C ILE A 385 8.99 -4.01 12.80
N THR A 386 9.41 -2.74 12.72
CA THR A 386 9.12 -1.65 13.69
C THR A 386 8.17 -0.52 13.20
N PRO A 387 7.89 -0.24 11.91
CA PRO A 387 7.04 0.90 11.54
C PRO A 387 5.54 0.73 11.80
N PHE A 388 4.98 -0.46 11.51
CA PHE A 388 3.57 -0.78 11.77
C PHE A 388 3.23 -0.74 13.26
N PHE A 389 4.20 -1.08 14.13
CA PHE A 389 4.06 -0.94 15.58
C PHE A 389 3.81 0.50 16.03
N ASN A 390 4.18 1.54 15.27
CA ASN A 390 3.86 2.92 15.63
C ASN A 390 2.45 3.34 15.20
N ARG A 391 1.94 2.82 14.07
CA ARG A 391 0.57 3.07 13.59
C ARG A 391 -0.45 2.28 14.43
N ILE A 392 -0.18 0.99 14.66
CA ILE A 392 -0.90 0.17 15.64
C ILE A 392 -0.73 0.70 17.08
N LYS A 393 0.44 1.20 17.51
CA LYS A 393 0.53 1.84 18.85
C LYS A 393 -0.33 3.09 18.97
N LYS A 394 -0.62 3.79 17.88
CA LYS A 394 -1.45 5.01 17.91
C LYS A 394 -2.93 4.62 18.01
N ILE A 395 -3.38 3.66 17.20
CA ILE A 395 -4.73 3.08 17.21
C ILE A 395 -5.00 2.35 18.54
N ARG A 396 -4.08 1.48 18.97
CA ARG A 396 -4.13 0.77 20.26
C ARG A 396 -3.89 1.65 21.50
N ARG A 397 -3.55 2.94 21.37
CA ARG A 397 -3.47 3.84 22.54
C ARG A 397 -4.79 4.57 22.81
N GLU A 398 -5.61 4.76 21.78
CA GLU A 398 -6.88 5.46 21.92
C GLU A 398 -8.04 4.50 22.26
N GLU A 399 -8.04 3.29 21.69
CA GLU A 399 -9.03 2.26 22.06
C GLU A 399 -8.84 1.71 23.48
N TYR A 400 -7.59 1.46 23.91
CA TYR A 400 -7.28 0.77 25.17
C TYR A 400 -7.31 1.67 26.41
N LYS A 401 -7.65 2.96 26.24
CA LYS A 401 -7.69 3.91 27.35
C LYS A 401 -8.84 3.61 28.34
N ASN A 402 -9.88 2.91 27.87
CA ASN A 402 -11.11 2.65 28.62
C ASN A 402 -11.56 1.16 28.59
N THR A 403 -10.79 0.25 28.01
CA THR A 403 -11.14 -1.19 27.90
C THR A 403 -10.68 -1.94 29.15
N LYS A 404 -11.54 -2.79 29.73
CA LYS A 404 -11.12 -3.68 30.83
C LYS A 404 -10.21 -4.77 30.30
N ILE A 405 -9.23 -5.18 31.09
CA ILE A 405 -8.26 -6.21 30.69
C ILE A 405 -8.95 -7.55 30.38
N GLY A 406 -10.03 -7.89 31.09
CA GLY A 406 -10.83 -9.09 30.81
C GLY A 406 -11.40 -9.12 29.38
N ASP A 407 -11.79 -7.97 28.83
CA ASP A 407 -12.37 -7.86 27.49
C ASP A 407 -11.32 -7.94 26.38
N VAL A 408 -10.04 -7.74 26.72
CA VAL A 408 -8.89 -7.88 25.80
C VAL A 408 -8.46 -9.36 25.69
N PHE A 409 -8.77 -10.17 26.70
CA PHE A 409 -8.37 -11.57 26.81
C PHE A 409 -9.58 -12.48 26.95
N ASP A 410 -10.45 -12.52 25.92
CA ASP A 410 -11.47 -13.57 25.80
C ASP A 410 -10.80 -14.87 25.32
N ILE A 411 -10.13 -15.53 26.25
CA ILE A 411 -9.41 -16.78 26.06
C ILE A 411 -10.32 -17.93 26.49
N ASP A 412 -10.93 -18.60 25.51
CA ASP A 412 -11.56 -19.91 25.69
C ASP A 412 -10.46 -20.96 25.95
N LEU A 413 -10.01 -21.07 27.20
CA LEU A 413 -9.14 -22.16 27.66
C LEU A 413 -9.80 -22.87 28.83
N VAL A 414 -10.39 -24.02 28.48
CA VAL A 414 -10.69 -25.22 29.25
C VAL A 414 -10.25 -25.19 30.73
N GLU A 415 -11.21 -25.50 31.60
CA GLU A 415 -11.25 -25.56 33.07
C GLU A 415 -10.14 -26.35 33.81
N HIS A 416 -8.97 -26.60 33.21
CA HIS A 416 -7.96 -27.54 33.73
C HIS A 416 -6.50 -27.06 33.77
N SER A 417 -6.22 -25.75 33.72
CA SER A 417 -4.84 -25.26 33.91
C SER A 417 -4.55 -24.82 35.36
N ALA A 418 -3.34 -25.13 35.85
CA ALA A 418 -2.82 -24.68 37.15
C ALA A 418 -2.70 -23.14 37.30
N LEU A 419 -3.05 -22.39 36.24
CA LEU A 419 -3.00 -20.94 36.15
C LEU A 419 -4.39 -20.28 36.30
N ALA A 420 -5.47 -21.05 36.46
CA ALA A 420 -6.82 -20.51 36.66
C ALA A 420 -6.93 -19.45 37.79
N PRO A 421 -6.27 -19.61 38.97
CA PRO A 421 -6.28 -18.59 40.02
C PRO A 421 -5.57 -17.28 39.63
N PHE A 422 -4.60 -17.35 38.72
CA PHE A 422 -3.86 -16.20 38.21
C PHE A 422 -4.69 -15.39 37.22
N TYR A 423 -5.46 -16.06 36.35
CA TYR A 423 -6.32 -15.40 35.38
C TYR A 423 -7.54 -14.71 36.01
N ASN A 424 -8.17 -15.33 37.02
CA ASN A 424 -9.27 -14.71 37.75
C ASN A 424 -8.85 -13.37 38.40
N LYS A 425 -7.58 -13.26 38.79
CA LYS A 425 -7.04 -12.05 39.42
C LYS A 425 -6.66 -10.95 38.42
N LEU A 426 -6.35 -11.33 37.18
CA LEU A 426 -6.13 -10.39 36.06
C LEU A 426 -7.45 -9.76 35.57
N GLN A 427 -8.57 -10.45 35.72
CA GLN A 427 -9.90 -9.93 35.39
C GLN A 427 -10.41 -8.85 36.36
N GLU A 428 -9.83 -8.76 37.56
CA GLU A 428 -10.17 -7.74 38.57
C GLU A 428 -9.43 -6.39 38.36
N VAL A 429 -8.55 -6.29 37.35
CA VAL A 429 -7.74 -5.08 37.11
C VAL A 429 -8.50 -4.08 36.23
N ASP A 430 -8.94 -2.98 36.86
CA ASP A 430 -9.85 -1.99 36.25
C ASP A 430 -9.24 -1.16 35.10
N SER A 431 -7.91 -1.06 34.98
CA SER A 431 -7.28 -0.40 33.81
C SER A 431 -5.81 -0.77 33.58
N LEU A 432 -5.37 -0.67 32.33
CA LEU A 432 -3.98 -0.89 31.88
C LEU A 432 -2.96 0.07 32.54
N ASN A 433 -3.42 1.23 33.04
CA ASN A 433 -2.57 2.20 33.76
C ASN A 433 -2.28 1.78 35.22
N ASN A 434 -3.12 0.92 35.82
CA ASN A 434 -2.91 0.41 37.19
C ASN A 434 -2.03 -0.85 37.23
N MET A 435 -1.75 -1.45 36.07
CA MET A 435 -1.02 -2.71 35.92
C MET A 435 0.43 -2.66 36.44
N VAL A 436 1.05 -1.48 36.55
CA VAL A 436 2.39 -1.30 37.14
C VAL A 436 2.36 -1.50 38.66
N ALA A 437 1.27 -1.12 39.33
CA ALA A 437 1.05 -1.41 40.74
C ALA A 437 0.68 -2.88 40.96
N ASP A 438 -0.01 -3.51 40.00
CA ASP A 438 -0.48 -4.90 40.09
C ASP A 438 0.54 -5.96 39.62
N LEU A 439 1.55 -5.62 38.82
CA LEU A 439 2.67 -6.53 38.49
C LEU A 439 3.76 -6.59 39.58
N ALA A 440 3.65 -5.76 40.61
CA ALA A 440 4.37 -5.90 41.88
C ALA A 440 3.80 -7.05 42.73
N VAL A 441 2.81 -7.78 42.23
CA VAL A 441 2.24 -8.96 42.88
C VAL A 441 3.33 -10.01 43.17
N PRO A 442 3.37 -10.55 44.41
CA PRO A 442 4.35 -11.56 44.79
C PRO A 442 4.27 -12.79 43.90
N ILE A 443 5.44 -13.35 43.55
CA ILE A 443 5.57 -14.56 42.73
C ILE A 443 4.79 -15.77 43.30
N SER A 444 4.55 -15.79 44.61
CA SER A 444 3.72 -16.78 45.28
C SER A 444 2.27 -16.82 44.75
N SER A 445 1.83 -15.78 44.05
CA SER A 445 0.47 -15.67 43.49
C SER A 445 0.31 -16.41 42.15
N MET A 446 1.39 -16.94 41.55
CA MET A 446 1.34 -17.75 40.33
C MET A 446 0.85 -19.19 40.55
N GLY A 447 0.45 -19.56 41.77
CA GLY A 447 0.07 -20.94 42.10
C GLY A 447 1.23 -21.94 42.06
N LEU A 448 2.49 -21.45 42.08
CA LEU A 448 3.67 -22.30 42.08
C LEU A 448 3.76 -23.11 43.39
N PRO A 449 4.26 -24.37 43.32
CA PRO A 449 4.65 -25.11 44.51
C PRO A 449 5.55 -24.26 45.43
N ARG A 450 5.28 -24.28 46.73
CA ARG A 450 5.94 -23.43 47.75
C ARG A 450 7.47 -23.47 47.67
N GLU A 451 8.04 -24.62 47.37
CA GLU A 451 9.49 -24.80 47.22
C GLU A 451 10.08 -24.03 46.04
N LEU A 452 9.35 -23.93 44.93
CA LEU A 452 9.77 -23.18 43.74
C LEU A 452 9.67 -21.67 43.97
N ALA A 453 8.58 -21.21 44.60
CA ALA A 453 8.43 -19.81 44.98
C ALA A 453 9.56 -19.36 45.94
N LEU A 454 9.96 -20.21 46.88
CA LEU A 454 11.08 -19.95 47.79
C LEU A 454 12.44 -19.88 47.07
N LYS A 455 12.69 -20.75 46.07
CA LYS A 455 13.92 -20.72 45.26
C LYS A 455 14.04 -19.43 44.44
N LEU A 456 12.93 -18.99 43.84
CA LEU A 456 12.84 -17.75 43.07
C LEU A 456 13.05 -16.52 43.97
N SER A 457 12.37 -16.46 45.11
CA SER A 457 12.50 -15.35 46.06
C SER A 457 13.93 -15.23 46.63
N LYS A 458 14.59 -16.35 46.97
CA LYS A 458 16.00 -16.37 47.39
C LYS A 458 16.96 -15.86 46.31
N SER A 459 16.55 -15.90 45.06
CA SER A 459 17.31 -15.40 43.91
C SER A 459 16.89 -13.98 43.52
N SER A 460 16.23 -13.26 44.42
CA SER A 460 15.70 -11.90 44.22
C SER A 460 14.62 -11.77 43.14
N ILE A 461 13.95 -12.88 42.79
CA ILE A 461 12.79 -12.89 41.90
C ILE A 461 11.55 -12.97 42.78
N ASN A 462 11.11 -11.81 43.28
CA ASN A 462 10.07 -11.73 44.32
C ASN A 462 8.70 -11.40 43.74
N THR A 463 8.67 -10.79 42.56
CA THR A 463 7.46 -10.32 41.89
C THR A 463 7.29 -10.97 40.53
N LEU A 464 6.10 -10.85 39.96
CA LEU A 464 5.84 -11.27 38.58
C LEU A 464 6.74 -10.51 37.59
N ILE A 465 6.92 -9.21 37.79
CA ILE A 465 7.79 -8.42 36.91
C ILE A 465 9.25 -8.91 36.94
N ASP A 466 9.76 -9.31 38.11
CA ASP A 466 11.10 -9.90 38.21
C ASP A 466 11.17 -11.20 37.40
N PHE A 467 10.13 -12.04 37.48
CA PHE A 467 10.10 -13.32 36.79
C PHE A 467 10.05 -13.16 35.28
N PHE A 468 9.17 -12.30 34.75
CA PHE A 468 9.11 -12.08 33.29
C PHE A 468 10.30 -11.27 32.75
N SER A 469 10.99 -10.53 33.62
CA SER A 469 12.19 -9.78 33.26
C SER A 469 13.49 -10.58 33.35
N THR A 470 13.47 -11.73 34.02
CA THR A 470 14.65 -12.57 34.24
C THR A 470 14.81 -13.53 33.06
N PRO A 471 16.04 -13.73 32.53
CA PRO A 471 16.26 -14.65 31.41
C PRO A 471 15.77 -16.07 31.72
N VAL A 472 15.09 -16.70 30.74
CA VAL A 472 14.59 -18.10 30.81
C VAL A 472 15.64 -19.06 31.37
N LYS A 473 16.88 -18.93 30.92
CA LYS A 473 18.00 -19.77 31.36
C LYS A 473 18.26 -19.65 32.86
N THR A 474 18.25 -18.44 33.39
CA THR A 474 18.48 -18.15 34.80
C THR A 474 17.36 -18.71 35.67
N ILE A 475 16.10 -18.57 35.24
CA ILE A 475 14.95 -19.15 35.96
C ILE A 475 15.01 -20.68 35.92
N ALA A 476 15.42 -21.26 34.79
CA ALA A 476 15.57 -22.71 34.65
C ALA A 476 16.64 -23.27 35.59
N GLU A 477 17.76 -22.56 35.73
CA GLU A 477 18.83 -22.90 36.67
C GLU A 477 18.37 -22.79 38.13
N ILE A 478 17.58 -21.76 38.48
CA ILE A 478 17.05 -21.56 39.84
C ILE A 478 15.99 -22.61 40.21
N THR A 479 15.09 -22.92 39.28
CA THR A 479 13.91 -23.76 39.55
C THR A 479 14.15 -25.24 39.26
N GLY A 480 15.09 -25.56 38.38
CA GLY A 480 15.26 -26.90 37.81
C GLY A 480 14.22 -27.27 36.74
N ILE A 481 13.36 -26.32 36.34
CA ILE A 481 12.34 -26.53 35.32
C ILE A 481 12.99 -26.40 33.93
N PRO A 482 12.67 -27.27 32.96
CA PRO A 482 13.20 -27.15 31.60
C PRO A 482 12.89 -25.79 30.97
N GLN A 483 13.88 -25.20 30.29
CA GLN A 483 13.76 -23.87 29.66
C GLN A 483 12.55 -23.74 28.73
N ARG A 484 12.13 -24.83 28.06
CA ARG A 484 10.95 -24.82 27.18
C ARG A 484 9.67 -24.43 27.91
N TYR A 485 9.47 -24.90 29.14
CA TYR A 485 8.26 -24.61 29.92
C TYR A 485 8.28 -23.20 30.51
N ILE A 486 9.45 -22.73 30.96
CA ILE A 486 9.60 -21.34 31.41
C ILE A 486 9.38 -20.38 30.26
N ARG A 487 9.89 -20.71 29.08
CA ARG A 487 9.68 -19.93 27.85
C ARG A 487 8.22 -19.90 27.47
N GLU A 488 7.51 -21.03 27.51
CA GLU A 488 6.05 -21.07 27.28
C GLU A 488 5.27 -20.19 28.28
N ILE A 489 5.66 -20.20 29.56
CA ILE A 489 5.05 -19.32 30.58
C ILE A 489 5.35 -17.84 30.29
N GLN A 490 6.58 -17.50 29.90
CA GLN A 490 6.98 -16.13 29.58
C GLN A 490 6.41 -15.60 28.26
N ASP A 491 6.31 -16.45 27.24
CA ASP A 491 5.86 -16.07 25.89
C ASP A 491 4.33 -15.83 25.83
N ASN A 492 3.57 -16.41 26.77
CA ASN A 492 2.14 -16.14 26.92
C ASN A 492 1.83 -14.73 27.48
N LEU A 493 2.84 -14.01 27.98
CA LEU A 493 2.73 -12.60 28.39
C LEU A 493 3.60 -11.76 27.45
N ASP A 494 2.95 -10.97 26.59
CA ASP A 494 3.61 -10.23 25.50
C ASP A 494 4.88 -9.49 25.97
N TYR A 495 6.04 -10.01 25.54
CA TYR A 495 7.38 -9.51 25.87
C TYR A 495 7.56 -8.03 25.48
N SER A 496 6.76 -7.52 24.54
CA SER A 496 6.76 -6.12 24.12
C SER A 496 6.11 -5.18 25.14
N LEU A 497 5.12 -5.65 25.92
CA LEU A 497 4.54 -4.92 27.05
C LEU A 497 5.58 -4.75 28.16
N ILE A 498 6.27 -5.83 28.54
CA ILE A 498 7.28 -5.84 29.62
C ILE A 498 8.46 -4.89 29.32
N GLN A 499 8.91 -4.85 28.07
CA GLN A 499 9.94 -3.91 27.60
C GLN A 499 9.46 -2.44 27.62
N SER A 500 8.18 -2.21 27.32
CA SER A 500 7.57 -0.89 27.38
C SER A 500 7.42 -0.39 28.83
N PHE A 501 7.18 -1.29 29.78
CA PHE A 501 7.15 -0.98 31.22
C PHE A 501 8.54 -0.66 31.80
N LYS A 502 9.59 -1.42 31.45
CA LYS A 502 10.97 -1.09 31.88
C LYS A 502 11.41 0.30 31.46
N LYS A 503 11.01 0.73 30.25
CA LYS A 503 11.26 2.08 29.74
C LYS A 503 10.47 3.19 30.43
N ALA A 504 9.41 2.86 31.16
CA ALA A 504 8.60 3.81 31.90
C ALA A 504 9.04 3.95 33.37
N GLN A 505 9.89 3.05 33.88
CA GLN A 505 10.45 3.09 35.23
C GLN A 505 11.84 3.74 35.33
N THR A 506 12.57 3.82 34.21
CA THR A 506 13.78 4.65 34.04
C THR A 506 13.41 5.99 33.46
#